data_AF-A0A6M3IMJ7-F1
#
_entry.id   AF-A0A6M3IMJ7-F1
#
_cell.length_a   1.000
_cell.length_b   1.000
_cell.length_c   1.000
_cell.angle_alpha   90.00
_cell.angle_beta   90.00
_cell.angle_gamma   90.00
#
_symmetry.space_group_name_H-M   'P 1'
#
loop_
_entity.id
_entity.type
_entity.pdbx_description
1 polymer ?
#
loop_
_entity_poly.entity_id
_entity_poly.type
_entity_poly.pdbx_seq_one_letter_code
_entity_poly.pdbx_strand_id
1 'polypeptide(L)'
;MAKGGGGGQSGKVDYPDYIKTIHGQFLDHAGVDTPTSSVTDLVNVALAASPFTSAIAYDPELKITNINNEITSFSSFITSLDMASKWDDFADEVNSYLVNKLDNESVIEGEFDAVSDQLRDQLDTVTLPRFRGGMRDINAVMSSSFAIGEAIIEASNQRDLSKFLADLRLKLKIQRDEVVTKVAVELIQMELNKGELKKALLHYTVDGNRIAIVANKEETDTNLAIDEMDAKWDLDMAMYIGNAIASIAGAATVKEGVSGPSSFRTALGGALSGAASGAMIGAKIGAIGGPAGAGIGALLGLAGGFL
;
A
#
# COMPACT_ATOMS: atom_id res chain seq x y z
N MET A 1 35.66 -51.64 90.08
CA MET A 1 34.85 -51.60 88.85
C MET A 1 35.23 -50.33 88.09
N ALA A 2 36.06 -50.50 87.06
CA ALA A 2 36.65 -49.40 86.30
C ALA A 2 35.62 -48.81 85.32
N LYS A 3 35.56 -47.47 85.28
CA LYS A 3 34.83 -46.65 84.33
C LYS A 3 35.32 -46.95 82.91
N GLY A 4 34.46 -47.52 82.06
CA GLY A 4 34.67 -47.54 80.61
C GLY A 4 34.26 -46.19 80.03
N GLY A 5 35.25 -45.33 79.77
CA GLY A 5 35.05 -44.04 79.11
C GLY A 5 34.66 -44.23 77.65
N GLY A 6 33.56 -43.59 77.25
CA GLY A 6 33.17 -43.42 75.85
C GLY A 6 34.15 -42.48 75.16
N GLY A 7 35.09 -43.06 74.41
CA GLY A 7 35.95 -42.33 73.49
C GLY A 7 35.16 -41.92 72.26
N GLY A 8 34.46 -40.79 72.34
CA GLY A 8 34.03 -40.08 71.14
C GLY A 8 35.26 -39.53 70.43
N GLN A 9 35.82 -40.29 69.48
CA GLN A 9 36.69 -39.72 68.45
C GLN A 9 35.85 -38.74 67.64
N SER A 10 35.80 -37.48 68.09
CA SER A 10 35.57 -36.35 67.20
C SER A 10 36.82 -36.22 66.35
N GLY A 11 36.98 -37.14 65.39
CA GLY A 11 37.96 -37.02 64.34
C GLY A 11 37.61 -35.74 63.61
N LYS A 12 38.47 -34.74 63.72
CA LYS A 12 38.40 -33.55 62.88
C LYS A 12 38.38 -34.06 61.44
N VAL A 13 37.21 -33.98 60.80
CA VAL A 13 37.10 -34.23 59.36
C VAL A 13 37.81 -33.05 58.73
N ASP A 14 39.06 -33.28 58.33
CA ASP A 14 39.90 -32.26 57.76
C ASP A 14 40.00 -32.49 56.25
N TYR A 15 39.84 -31.42 55.47
CA TYR A 15 39.97 -31.51 54.03
C TYR A 15 41.44 -31.67 53.64
N PRO A 16 41.74 -32.34 52.50
CA PRO A 16 43.08 -32.37 51.94
C PRO A 16 43.67 -30.97 51.74
N ASP A 17 44.97 -30.80 51.99
CA ASP A 17 45.61 -29.47 52.01
C ASP A 17 45.54 -28.73 50.66
N TYR A 18 45.49 -29.47 49.54
CA TYR A 18 45.31 -28.86 48.23
C TYR A 18 43.94 -28.17 48.07
N ILE A 19 42.88 -28.74 48.67
CA ILE A 19 41.53 -28.15 48.64
C ILE A 19 41.49 -26.87 49.48
N LYS A 20 42.09 -26.92 50.69
CA LYS A 20 42.19 -25.75 51.56
C LYS A 20 42.99 -24.62 50.93
N THR A 21 44.07 -24.97 50.23
CA THR A 21 44.94 -23.99 49.55
C THR A 21 44.20 -23.29 48.42
N ILE A 22 43.51 -24.04 47.55
CA ILE A 22 42.74 -23.48 46.44
C ILE A 22 41.56 -22.63 46.96
N HIS A 23 40.88 -23.08 48.01
CA HIS A 23 39.76 -22.34 48.59
C HIS A 23 40.21 -21.08 49.34
N GLY A 24 41.33 -21.15 50.04
CA GLY A 24 41.97 -19.99 50.65
C GLY A 24 42.44 -18.97 49.61
N GLN A 25 42.93 -19.43 48.46
CA GLN A 25 43.23 -18.55 47.33
C GLN A 25 41.96 -17.86 46.82
N PHE A 26 40.87 -18.60 46.57
CA PHE A 26 39.60 -18.04 46.08
C PHE A 26 38.98 -16.95 46.97
N LEU A 27 39.21 -17.01 48.28
CA LEU A 27 38.72 -16.05 49.28
C LEU A 27 39.71 -14.90 49.59
N ASP A 28 40.74 -14.74 48.77
CA ASP A 28 41.85 -13.79 48.98
C ASP A 28 42.51 -13.89 50.37
N HIS A 29 42.88 -15.11 50.77
CA HIS A 29 43.65 -15.31 52.00
C HIS A 29 45.17 -15.06 51.82
N ALA A 30 45.61 -14.68 50.62
CA ALA A 30 47.02 -14.55 50.26
C ALA A 30 47.44 -13.10 49.88
N GLY A 31 46.50 -12.16 49.77
CA GLY A 31 46.76 -10.73 49.55
C GLY A 31 47.33 -10.42 48.16
N VAL A 32 47.02 -11.23 47.15
CA VAL A 32 47.46 -11.05 45.77
C VAL A 32 46.27 -11.23 44.85
N ASP A 33 45.73 -10.10 44.38
CA ASP A 33 44.54 -10.06 43.54
C ASP A 33 44.88 -10.14 42.05
N THR A 34 44.60 -11.29 41.48
CA THR A 34 44.59 -11.51 40.03
C THR A 34 43.30 -12.23 39.66
N PRO A 35 42.82 -12.13 38.40
CA PRO A 35 41.67 -12.90 37.91
C PRO A 35 41.84 -14.43 38.06
N THR A 36 43.07 -14.89 38.26
CA THR A 36 43.45 -16.27 38.50
C THR A 36 43.59 -16.66 39.98
N SER A 37 43.49 -15.70 40.91
CA SER A 37 43.69 -15.93 42.35
C SER A 37 42.49 -15.57 43.23
N SER A 38 41.79 -14.45 42.98
CA SER A 38 40.72 -13.95 43.88
C SER A 38 39.36 -13.91 43.18
N VAL A 39 38.43 -14.75 43.62
CA VAL A 39 37.04 -14.78 43.11
C VAL A 39 36.23 -13.64 43.71
N THR A 40 36.55 -13.22 44.93
CA THR A 40 35.89 -12.11 45.64
C THR A 40 36.05 -10.78 44.91
N ASP A 41 37.22 -10.49 44.36
CA ASP A 41 37.47 -9.23 43.64
C ASP A 41 36.77 -9.18 42.29
N LEU A 42 36.78 -10.28 41.55
CA LEU A 42 36.02 -10.40 40.31
C LEU A 42 34.53 -10.18 40.54
N VAL A 43 34.02 -10.66 41.68
CA VAL A 43 32.60 -10.50 42.02
C VAL A 43 32.29 -9.11 42.55
N ASN A 44 33.16 -8.48 43.34
CA ASN A 44 32.97 -7.09 43.76
C ASN A 44 32.93 -6.14 42.55
N VAL A 45 33.76 -6.39 41.53
CA VAL A 45 33.72 -5.65 40.26
C VAL A 45 32.41 -5.93 39.49
N ALA A 46 31.94 -7.17 39.46
CA ALA A 46 30.70 -7.56 38.78
C ALA A 46 29.43 -7.03 39.48
N LEU A 47 29.39 -7.00 40.81
CA LEU A 47 28.30 -6.42 41.61
C LEU A 47 28.23 -4.90 41.44
N ALA A 48 29.37 -4.23 41.26
CA ALA A 48 29.41 -2.79 41.05
C ALA A 48 28.94 -2.35 39.65
N ALA A 49 28.78 -3.28 38.70
CA ALA A 49 28.43 -2.98 37.32
C ALA A 49 27.53 -4.07 36.71
N SER A 50 26.22 -3.96 36.95
CA SER A 50 25.24 -4.79 36.24
C SER A 50 25.27 -4.45 34.73
N PRO A 51 25.32 -5.47 33.86
CA PRO A 51 25.28 -5.26 32.40
C PRO A 51 23.90 -4.76 31.93
N PHE A 52 22.86 -4.88 32.75
CA PHE A 52 21.48 -4.54 32.40
C PHE A 52 21.13 -3.07 32.64
N THR A 53 21.86 -2.37 33.52
CA THR A 53 21.64 -0.94 33.81
C THR A 53 21.80 -0.01 32.60
N SER A 54 22.52 -0.46 31.56
CA SER A 54 22.72 0.28 30.30
C SER A 54 22.00 -0.34 29.10
N ALA A 55 21.27 -1.43 29.32
CA ALA A 55 20.47 -2.04 28.28
C ALA A 55 19.21 -1.21 28.05
N ILE A 56 18.91 -0.90 26.79
CA ILE A 56 17.74 -0.13 26.40
C ILE A 56 16.93 -1.01 25.46
N ALA A 57 15.62 -1.10 25.67
CA ALA A 57 14.73 -1.75 24.73
C ALA A 57 14.71 -1.03 23.38
N TYR A 58 14.22 -1.74 22.36
CA TYR A 58 13.99 -1.15 21.05
C TYR A 58 12.80 -0.18 21.12
N ASP A 59 13.02 1.09 20.75
CA ASP A 59 11.98 2.11 20.64
C ASP A 59 11.30 2.06 19.25
N PRO A 60 9.97 1.77 19.18
CA PRO A 60 9.23 1.69 17.93
C PRO A 60 8.65 3.03 17.44
N GLU A 61 8.74 4.11 18.21
CA GLU A 61 7.95 5.36 18.02
C GLU A 61 8.16 5.98 16.64
N LEU A 62 9.41 6.07 16.18
CA LEU A 62 9.73 6.63 14.86
C LEU A 62 9.10 5.82 13.72
N LYS A 63 9.09 4.49 13.84
CA LYS A 63 8.50 3.62 12.79
C LYS A 63 6.99 3.69 12.79
N ILE A 64 6.36 3.73 13.97
CA ILE A 64 4.91 3.90 14.10
C ILE A 64 4.49 5.25 13.49
N THR A 65 5.24 6.31 13.80
CA THR A 65 5.02 7.64 13.23
C THR A 65 5.10 7.62 11.71
N ASN A 66 6.11 6.97 11.14
CA ASN A 66 6.23 6.85 9.68
C ASN A 66 5.06 6.09 9.04
N ILE A 67 4.62 4.98 9.64
CA ILE A 67 3.45 4.22 9.15
C ILE A 67 2.19 5.10 9.16
N ASN A 68 1.98 5.87 10.23
CA ASN A 68 0.82 6.76 10.34
C ASN A 68 0.86 7.91 9.33
N ASN A 69 2.06 8.46 9.06
CA ASN A 69 2.24 9.50 8.05
C ASN A 69 1.92 8.99 6.63
N GLU A 70 2.33 7.77 6.30
CA GLU A 70 2.01 7.13 5.01
C GLU A 70 0.50 6.85 4.87
N ILE A 71 -0.14 6.32 5.91
CA ILE A 71 -1.60 6.12 5.93
C ILE A 71 -2.34 7.44 5.74
N THR A 72 -1.89 8.51 6.40
CA THR A 72 -2.48 9.86 6.29
C THR A 72 -2.29 10.43 4.89
N SER A 73 -1.12 10.22 4.29
CA SER A 73 -0.82 10.63 2.90
C SER A 73 -1.73 9.88 1.91
N PHE A 74 -1.91 8.57 2.09
CA PHE A 74 -2.82 7.76 1.27
C PHE A 74 -4.29 8.18 1.45
N SER A 75 -4.71 8.48 2.68
CA SER A 75 -6.05 9.01 2.97
C SER A 75 -6.30 10.36 2.29
N SER A 76 -5.30 11.25 2.33
CA SER A 76 -5.36 12.56 1.66
C SER A 76 -5.45 12.41 0.15
N PHE A 77 -4.69 11.48 -0.43
CA PHE A 77 -4.80 11.14 -1.85
C PHE A 77 -6.21 10.67 -2.23
N ILE A 78 -6.79 9.72 -1.49
CA ILE A 78 -8.16 9.25 -1.75
C ILE A 78 -9.18 10.37 -1.62
N THR A 79 -8.98 11.30 -0.68
CA THR A 79 -9.86 12.47 -0.50
C THR A 79 -9.73 13.46 -1.64
N SER A 80 -8.52 13.63 -2.19
CA SER A 80 -8.28 14.47 -3.38
C SER A 80 -8.93 13.93 -4.65
N LEU A 81 -9.23 12.63 -4.70
CA LEU A 81 -10.05 12.01 -5.76
C LEU A 81 -11.54 12.30 -5.57
N ASP A 82 -11.91 13.50 -5.11
CA ASP A 82 -13.31 13.88 -4.95
C ASP A 82 -14.00 14.05 -6.30
N MET A 83 -14.72 13.00 -6.70
CA MET A 83 -15.41 12.93 -7.97
C MET A 83 -16.66 13.79 -8.03
N ALA A 84 -17.29 14.11 -6.90
CA ALA A 84 -18.50 14.93 -6.89
C ALA A 84 -18.19 16.36 -7.38
N SER A 85 -17.09 16.94 -6.90
CA SER A 85 -16.58 18.23 -7.40
C SER A 85 -16.08 18.15 -8.85
N LYS A 86 -15.47 17.02 -9.25
CA LYS A 86 -14.94 16.85 -10.62
C LYS A 86 -16.01 16.51 -11.65
N TRP A 87 -17.19 16.06 -11.21
CA TRP A 87 -18.30 15.70 -12.09
C TRP A 87 -18.85 16.92 -12.80
N ASP A 88 -19.06 18.03 -12.10
CA ASP A 88 -19.57 19.25 -12.72
C ASP A 88 -18.56 19.78 -13.74
N ASP A 89 -17.27 19.83 -13.38
CA ASP A 89 -16.18 20.22 -14.30
C ASP A 89 -16.15 19.32 -15.56
N PHE A 90 -16.27 18.01 -15.39
CA PHE A 90 -16.20 17.05 -16.49
C PHE A 90 -17.47 17.07 -17.34
N ALA A 91 -18.64 17.21 -16.72
CA ALA A 91 -19.92 17.35 -17.41
C ALA A 91 -19.94 18.63 -18.25
N ASP A 92 -19.39 19.73 -17.73
CA ASP A 92 -19.22 20.99 -18.45
C ASP A 92 -18.24 20.86 -19.62
N GLU A 93 -17.12 20.16 -19.44
CA GLU A 93 -16.13 19.92 -20.50
C GLU A 93 -16.68 19.02 -21.61
N VAL A 94 -17.38 17.93 -21.25
CA VAL A 94 -18.08 17.05 -22.21
C VAL A 94 -19.18 17.82 -22.93
N ASN A 95 -19.99 18.60 -22.23
CA ASN A 95 -21.03 19.40 -22.86
C ASN A 95 -20.43 20.45 -23.82
N SER A 96 -19.34 21.10 -23.43
CA SER A 96 -18.58 22.00 -24.29
C SER A 96 -18.03 21.28 -25.53
N TYR A 97 -17.48 20.07 -25.38
CA TYR A 97 -17.02 19.26 -26.51
C TYR A 97 -18.16 18.86 -27.45
N LEU A 98 -19.29 18.38 -26.91
CA LEU A 98 -20.47 18.01 -27.66
C LEU A 98 -21.03 19.20 -28.47
N VAL A 99 -21.17 20.37 -27.83
CA VAL A 99 -21.67 21.58 -28.50
C VAL A 99 -20.71 22.07 -29.58
N ASN A 100 -19.40 22.07 -29.33
CA ASN A 100 -18.42 22.63 -30.27
C ASN A 100 -18.05 21.69 -31.42
N LYS A 101 -18.21 20.37 -31.26
CA LYS A 101 -17.77 19.37 -32.25
C LYS A 101 -18.89 18.56 -32.89
N LEU A 102 -19.96 18.24 -32.17
CA LEU A 102 -21.04 17.37 -32.65
C LEU A 102 -22.31 18.14 -33.04
N ASP A 103 -22.66 19.18 -32.27
CA ASP A 103 -23.85 20.04 -32.56
C ASP A 103 -23.48 21.31 -33.34
N ASN A 104 -22.36 21.32 -34.05
CA ASN A 104 -21.99 22.46 -34.87
C ASN A 104 -22.86 22.47 -36.14
N GLU A 105 -23.95 23.24 -36.11
CA GLU A 105 -24.91 23.36 -37.22
C GLU A 105 -24.21 23.74 -38.53
N SER A 106 -23.06 24.42 -38.51
CA SER A 106 -22.31 24.73 -39.73
C SER A 106 -21.75 23.49 -40.45
N VAL A 107 -21.45 22.41 -39.72
CA VAL A 107 -20.97 21.14 -40.30
C VAL A 107 -22.16 20.37 -40.89
N ILE A 108 -23.30 20.40 -40.19
CA ILE A 108 -24.57 19.81 -40.65
C ILE A 108 -25.02 20.47 -41.96
N GLU A 109 -25.01 21.81 -42.00
CA GLU A 109 -25.34 22.59 -43.19
C GLU A 109 -24.34 22.32 -44.32
N GLY A 110 -23.04 22.24 -44.02
CA GLY A 110 -22.02 21.93 -45.03
C GLY A 110 -22.18 20.54 -45.68
N GLU A 111 -22.47 19.49 -44.90
CA GLU A 111 -22.75 18.16 -45.46
C GLU A 111 -24.09 18.11 -46.20
N PHE A 112 -25.12 18.79 -45.69
CA PHE A 112 -26.40 18.91 -46.37
C PHE A 112 -26.27 19.63 -47.72
N ASP A 113 -25.53 20.73 -47.78
CA ASP A 113 -25.28 21.50 -49.00
C ASP A 113 -24.50 20.68 -50.02
N ALA A 114 -23.46 19.95 -49.61
CA ALA A 114 -22.69 19.10 -50.51
C ALA A 114 -23.55 18.00 -51.15
N VAL A 115 -24.44 17.36 -50.37
CA VAL A 115 -25.36 16.32 -50.87
C VAL A 115 -26.48 16.95 -51.72
N SER A 116 -27.00 18.11 -51.33
CA SER A 116 -27.95 18.90 -52.13
C SER A 116 -27.37 19.25 -53.50
N ASP A 117 -26.13 19.70 -53.56
CA ASP A 117 -25.45 20.06 -54.82
C ASP A 117 -25.22 18.83 -55.70
N GLN A 118 -24.81 17.69 -55.12
CA GLN A 118 -24.66 16.45 -55.86
C GLN A 118 -26.00 15.96 -56.44
N LEU A 119 -27.08 16.00 -55.66
CA LEU A 119 -28.42 15.59 -56.11
C LEU A 119 -29.00 16.56 -57.13
N ARG A 120 -28.73 17.87 -57.01
CA ARG A 120 -29.09 18.87 -58.02
C ARG A 120 -28.32 18.65 -59.32
N ASP A 121 -27.01 18.40 -59.28
CA ASP A 121 -26.23 18.11 -60.48
C ASP A 121 -26.72 16.83 -61.17
N GLN A 122 -27.02 15.77 -60.42
CA GLN A 122 -27.65 14.56 -60.98
C GLN A 122 -29.03 14.82 -61.59
N LEU A 123 -29.84 15.67 -60.94
CA LEU A 123 -31.14 16.07 -61.43
C LEU A 123 -31.03 16.83 -62.76
N ASP A 124 -30.20 17.87 -62.80
CA ASP A 124 -30.08 18.80 -63.93
C ASP A 124 -29.26 18.24 -65.10
N THR A 125 -28.22 17.46 -64.81
CA THR A 125 -27.29 16.95 -65.84
C THR A 125 -27.73 15.60 -66.41
N VAL A 126 -28.42 14.76 -65.62
CA VAL A 126 -28.76 13.39 -66.03
C VAL A 126 -30.26 13.13 -66.08
N THR A 127 -30.99 13.47 -65.02
CA THR A 127 -32.35 12.94 -64.80
C THR A 127 -33.41 13.70 -65.58
N LEU A 128 -33.45 15.03 -65.43
CA LEU A 128 -34.32 15.93 -66.20
C LEU A 128 -34.02 15.88 -67.70
N PRO A 129 -32.76 15.93 -68.17
CA PRO A 129 -32.47 15.83 -69.60
C PRO A 129 -32.92 14.52 -70.23
N ARG A 130 -32.76 13.38 -69.55
CA ARG A 130 -33.25 12.08 -70.05
C ARG A 130 -34.76 12.02 -70.10
N PHE A 131 -35.45 12.54 -69.08
CA PHE A 131 -36.91 12.63 -69.07
C PHE A 131 -37.43 13.54 -70.20
N ARG A 132 -36.85 14.73 -70.35
CA ARG A 132 -37.17 15.70 -71.41
C ARG A 132 -36.91 15.11 -72.80
N GLY A 133 -35.79 14.42 -72.99
CA GLY A 133 -35.45 13.73 -74.24
C GLY A 133 -36.48 12.66 -74.60
N GLY A 134 -36.82 11.79 -73.65
CA GLY A 134 -37.84 10.76 -73.85
C GLY A 134 -39.22 11.32 -74.18
N MET A 135 -39.63 12.41 -73.51
CA MET A 135 -40.91 13.08 -73.78
C MET A 135 -40.92 13.82 -75.13
N ARG A 136 -39.77 14.34 -75.56
CA ARG A 136 -39.58 14.94 -76.89
C ARG A 136 -39.69 13.89 -78.00
N ASP A 137 -39.10 12.71 -77.80
CA ASP A 137 -39.12 11.64 -78.81
C ASP A 137 -40.54 11.11 -79.07
N ILE A 138 -41.42 11.15 -78.07
CA ILE A 138 -42.85 10.80 -78.21
C ILE A 138 -43.76 12.00 -78.51
N ASN A 139 -43.19 13.19 -78.70
CA ASN A 139 -43.91 14.45 -78.95
C ASN A 139 -44.96 14.81 -77.87
N ALA A 140 -44.73 14.41 -76.62
CA ALA A 140 -45.65 14.66 -75.49
C ALA A 140 -45.32 15.92 -74.68
N VAL A 141 -44.42 16.78 -75.19
CA VAL A 141 -43.87 17.97 -74.49
C VAL A 141 -44.96 19.01 -74.17
N MET A 142 -46.04 19.07 -74.93
CA MET A 142 -47.19 19.97 -74.69
C MET A 142 -48.30 19.36 -73.81
N SER A 143 -48.07 18.16 -73.26
CA SER A 143 -49.06 17.49 -72.41
C SER A 143 -48.88 17.85 -70.93
N SER A 144 -49.96 17.82 -70.16
CA SER A 144 -49.91 17.94 -68.70
C SER A 144 -49.02 16.88 -68.05
N SER A 145 -48.90 15.70 -68.67
CA SER A 145 -48.02 14.61 -68.22
C SER A 145 -46.53 15.00 -68.20
N PHE A 146 -46.10 15.94 -69.05
CA PHE A 146 -44.73 16.48 -69.03
C PHE A 146 -44.47 17.28 -67.76
N ALA A 147 -45.32 18.29 -67.48
CA ALA A 147 -45.20 19.14 -66.30
C ALA A 147 -45.38 18.34 -64.99
N ILE A 148 -46.31 17.38 -64.97
CA ILE A 148 -46.51 16.49 -63.81
C ILE A 148 -45.28 15.58 -63.60
N GLY A 149 -44.68 15.06 -64.66
CA GLY A 149 -43.49 14.21 -64.56
C GLY A 149 -42.27 14.96 -64.03
N GLU A 150 -42.02 16.19 -64.50
CA GLU A 150 -40.96 17.04 -63.93
C GLU A 150 -41.21 17.33 -62.45
N ALA A 151 -42.43 17.71 -62.08
CA ALA A 151 -42.80 17.99 -60.69
C ALA A 151 -42.64 16.76 -59.78
N ILE A 152 -42.95 15.54 -60.27
CA ILE A 152 -42.75 14.30 -59.51
C ILE A 152 -41.27 14.01 -59.28
N ILE A 153 -40.42 14.26 -60.27
CA ILE A 153 -38.97 14.03 -60.16
C ILE A 153 -38.37 15.03 -59.16
N GLU A 154 -38.70 16.31 -59.26
CA GLU A 154 -38.26 17.34 -58.32
C GLU A 154 -38.76 17.08 -56.89
N ALA A 155 -40.03 16.69 -56.74
CA ALA A 155 -40.60 16.35 -55.44
C ALA A 155 -39.98 15.08 -54.82
N SER A 156 -39.50 14.14 -55.64
CA SER A 156 -38.77 12.96 -55.15
C SER A 156 -37.39 13.35 -54.64
N ASN A 157 -36.68 14.22 -55.37
CA ASN A 157 -35.39 14.73 -54.94
C ASN A 157 -35.48 15.50 -53.61
N GLN A 158 -36.46 16.40 -53.48
CA GLN A 158 -36.69 17.15 -52.23
C GLN A 158 -37.02 16.22 -51.05
N ARG A 159 -37.73 15.12 -51.29
CA ARG A 159 -38.05 14.12 -50.27
C ARG A 159 -36.81 13.37 -49.81
N ASP A 160 -35.93 13.02 -50.73
CA ASP A 160 -34.69 12.31 -50.40
C ASP A 160 -33.71 13.21 -49.64
N LEU A 161 -33.62 14.50 -49.98
CA LEU A 161 -32.89 15.49 -49.19
C LEU A 161 -33.45 15.66 -47.78
N SER A 162 -34.78 15.73 -47.65
CA SER A 162 -35.43 15.84 -46.34
C SER A 162 -35.18 14.61 -45.46
N LYS A 163 -35.16 13.41 -46.06
CA LYS A 163 -34.80 12.17 -45.35
C LYS A 163 -33.34 12.16 -44.92
N PHE A 164 -32.42 12.55 -45.80
CA PHE A 164 -31.00 12.61 -45.48
C PHE A 164 -30.72 13.56 -44.30
N LEU A 165 -31.32 14.76 -44.31
CA LEU A 165 -31.23 15.70 -43.20
C LEU A 165 -31.77 15.10 -41.89
N ALA A 166 -32.92 14.44 -41.94
CA ALA A 166 -33.52 13.79 -40.77
C ALA A 166 -32.61 12.66 -40.23
N ASP A 167 -32.03 11.84 -41.10
CA ASP A 167 -31.12 10.76 -40.74
C ASP A 167 -29.83 11.28 -40.12
N LEU A 168 -29.27 12.37 -40.65
CA LEU A 168 -28.06 13.00 -40.12
C LEU A 168 -28.29 13.54 -38.71
N ARG A 169 -29.40 14.26 -38.50
CA ARG A 169 -29.80 14.74 -37.17
C ARG A 169 -30.07 13.61 -36.18
N LEU A 170 -30.68 12.51 -36.63
CA LEU A 170 -30.91 11.34 -35.79
C LEU A 170 -29.60 10.66 -35.39
N LYS A 171 -28.67 10.47 -36.34
CA LYS A 171 -27.36 9.87 -36.06
C LYS A 171 -26.55 10.69 -35.07
N LEU A 172 -26.57 12.02 -35.19
CA LEU A 172 -25.90 12.90 -34.23
C LEU A 172 -26.48 12.78 -32.83
N LYS A 173 -27.82 12.72 -32.70
CA LYS A 173 -28.45 12.46 -31.39
C LYS A 173 -28.04 11.13 -30.79
N ILE A 174 -28.03 10.07 -31.59
CA ILE A 174 -27.59 8.74 -31.13
C ILE A 174 -26.14 8.77 -30.66
N GLN A 175 -25.24 9.41 -31.42
CA GLN A 175 -23.83 9.54 -31.04
C GLN A 175 -23.66 10.38 -29.76
N ARG A 176 -24.43 11.46 -29.61
CA ARG A 176 -24.45 12.27 -28.40
C ARG A 176 -24.88 11.44 -27.19
N ASP A 177 -25.98 10.72 -27.29
CA ASP A 177 -26.49 9.87 -26.22
C ASP A 177 -25.50 8.75 -25.87
N GLU A 178 -24.81 8.19 -26.87
CA GLU A 178 -23.77 7.18 -26.67
C GLU A 178 -22.56 7.74 -25.89
N VAL A 179 -22.08 8.94 -26.25
CA VAL A 179 -20.98 9.61 -25.53
C VAL A 179 -21.37 9.90 -24.09
N VAL A 180 -22.57 10.47 -23.87
CA VAL A 180 -23.08 10.76 -22.52
C VAL A 180 -23.19 9.48 -21.69
N THR A 181 -23.67 8.39 -22.28
CA THR A 181 -23.82 7.11 -21.57
C THR A 181 -22.46 6.48 -21.23
N LYS A 182 -21.48 6.54 -22.13
CA LYS A 182 -20.12 6.03 -21.87
C LYS A 182 -19.44 6.79 -20.73
N VAL A 183 -19.54 8.13 -20.76
CA VAL A 183 -19.10 9.00 -19.66
C VAL A 183 -19.79 8.58 -18.35
N ALA A 184 -21.12 8.44 -18.40
CA ALA A 184 -21.98 7.75 -17.44
C ALA A 184 -21.29 6.61 -16.67
N VAL A 185 -20.93 5.59 -17.46
CA VAL A 185 -20.39 4.31 -16.99
C VAL A 185 -18.98 4.43 -16.46
N GLU A 186 -18.11 5.19 -17.12
CA GLU A 186 -16.72 5.39 -16.68
C GLU A 186 -16.66 6.02 -15.29
N LEU A 187 -17.58 6.93 -14.98
CA LEU A 187 -17.63 7.59 -13.67
C LEU A 187 -18.09 6.66 -12.56
N ILE A 188 -19.12 5.85 -12.84
CA ILE A 188 -19.56 4.81 -11.90
C ILE A 188 -18.40 3.86 -11.62
N GLN A 189 -17.62 3.49 -12.65
CA GLN A 189 -16.45 2.65 -12.48
C GLN A 189 -15.36 3.34 -11.62
N MET A 190 -15.12 4.63 -11.81
CA MET A 190 -14.16 5.38 -10.99
C MET A 190 -14.60 5.50 -9.52
N GLU A 191 -15.89 5.71 -9.23
CA GLU A 191 -16.39 5.75 -7.86
C GLU A 191 -16.33 4.36 -7.19
N LEU A 192 -16.61 3.29 -7.94
CA LEU A 192 -16.38 1.92 -7.46
C LEU A 192 -14.90 1.69 -7.12
N ASN A 193 -13.98 2.11 -8.00
CA ASN A 193 -12.53 2.02 -7.74
C ASN A 193 -12.13 2.84 -6.50
N LYS A 194 -12.73 4.02 -6.28
CA LYS A 194 -12.52 4.81 -5.05
C LYS A 194 -12.99 4.06 -3.81
N GLY A 195 -14.12 3.35 -3.90
CA GLY A 195 -14.61 2.45 -2.86
C GLY A 195 -13.60 1.36 -2.51
N GLU A 196 -12.98 0.74 -3.51
CA GLU A 196 -11.92 -0.27 -3.32
C GLU A 196 -10.68 0.33 -2.64
N LEU A 197 -10.24 1.52 -3.04
CA LEU A 197 -9.13 2.23 -2.41
C LEU A 197 -9.41 2.57 -0.95
N LYS A 198 -10.63 3.02 -0.62
CA LYS A 198 -11.06 3.25 0.78
C LYS A 198 -11.03 1.96 1.59
N LYS A 199 -11.46 0.84 1.03
CA LYS A 199 -11.38 -0.46 1.69
C LYS A 199 -9.93 -0.86 1.95
N ALA A 200 -9.03 -0.63 0.99
CA ALA A 200 -7.60 -0.88 1.18
C ALA A 200 -7.00 0.02 2.28
N LEU A 201 -7.35 1.31 2.29
CA LEU A 201 -6.94 2.25 3.35
C LEU A 201 -7.36 1.75 4.73
N LEU A 202 -8.61 1.30 4.88
CA LEU A 202 -9.10 0.74 6.14
C LEU A 202 -8.29 -0.49 6.57
N HIS A 203 -7.95 -1.38 5.63
CA HIS A 203 -7.13 -2.55 5.92
C HIS A 203 -5.73 -2.16 6.40
N TYR A 204 -5.05 -1.25 5.69
CA TYR A 204 -3.72 -0.77 6.09
C TYR A 204 -3.74 -0.02 7.41
N THR A 205 -4.80 0.72 7.70
CA THR A 205 -4.97 1.41 8.99
C THR A 205 -5.10 0.40 10.14
N VAL A 206 -5.91 -0.64 9.95
CA VAL A 206 -6.06 -1.71 10.95
C VAL A 206 -4.75 -2.45 11.17
N ASP A 207 -4.02 -2.78 10.10
CA ASP A 207 -2.73 -3.47 10.22
C ASP A 207 -1.65 -2.57 10.85
N GLY A 208 -1.60 -1.28 10.48
CA GLY A 208 -0.70 -0.31 11.09
C GLY A 208 -0.94 -0.18 12.60
N ASN A 209 -2.20 -0.08 13.02
CA ASN A 209 -2.58 -0.06 14.44
C ASN A 209 -2.20 -1.36 15.16
N ARG A 210 -2.38 -2.52 14.51
CA ARG A 210 -1.97 -3.81 15.08
C ARG A 210 -0.46 -3.89 15.28
N ILE A 211 0.33 -3.44 14.29
CA ILE A 211 1.79 -3.39 14.36
C ILE A 211 2.22 -2.46 15.49
N ALA A 212 1.61 -1.28 15.61
CA ALA A 212 1.91 -0.33 16.68
C ALA A 212 1.63 -0.90 18.07
N ILE A 213 0.47 -1.56 18.26
CA ILE A 213 0.11 -2.19 19.54
C ILE A 213 1.13 -3.30 19.91
N VAL A 214 1.50 -4.15 18.95
CA VAL A 214 2.48 -5.22 19.20
C VAL A 214 3.85 -4.65 19.52
N ALA A 215 4.31 -3.65 18.77
CA ALA A 215 5.63 -3.05 18.97
C ALA A 215 5.74 -2.35 20.34
N ASN A 216 4.72 -1.59 20.77
CA ASN A 216 4.71 -0.96 22.09
C ASN A 216 4.65 -1.98 23.22
N LYS A 217 3.93 -3.08 23.00
CA LYS A 217 3.89 -4.19 23.96
C LYS A 217 5.28 -4.84 24.08
N GLU A 218 5.96 -5.10 22.97
CA GLU A 218 7.30 -5.70 22.98
C GLU A 218 8.34 -4.79 23.65
N GLU A 219 8.28 -3.48 23.43
CA GLU A 219 9.12 -2.52 24.15
C GLU A 219 8.87 -2.61 25.66
N THR A 220 7.60 -2.63 26.08
CA THR A 220 7.23 -2.72 27.49
C THR A 220 7.69 -4.05 28.11
N ASP A 221 7.44 -5.16 27.43
CA ASP A 221 7.81 -6.51 27.89
C ASP A 221 9.34 -6.65 28.00
N THR A 222 10.10 -6.08 27.06
CA THR A 222 11.57 -6.12 27.09
C THR A 222 12.18 -5.18 28.12
N ASN A 223 11.64 -3.98 28.31
CA ASN A 223 12.04 -3.10 29.42
C ASN A 223 11.79 -3.78 30.77
N LEU A 224 10.63 -4.40 30.96
CA LEU A 224 10.33 -5.12 32.20
C LEU A 224 11.28 -6.30 32.43
N ALA A 225 11.66 -7.02 31.37
CA ALA A 225 12.63 -8.10 31.46
C ALA A 225 14.04 -7.60 31.81
N ILE A 226 14.47 -6.46 31.25
CA ILE A 226 15.75 -5.82 31.60
C ILE A 226 15.75 -5.40 33.07
N ASP A 227 14.68 -4.76 33.55
CA ASP A 227 14.52 -4.36 34.95
C ASP A 227 14.51 -5.56 35.90
N GLU A 228 13.86 -6.66 35.52
CA GLU A 228 13.84 -7.90 36.30
C GLU A 228 15.24 -8.53 36.38
N MET A 229 15.99 -8.55 35.28
CA MET A 229 17.36 -9.06 35.24
C MET A 229 18.33 -8.20 36.05
N ASP A 230 18.18 -6.87 35.98
CA ASP A 230 18.97 -5.93 36.78
C ASP A 230 18.71 -6.12 38.28
N ALA A 231 17.44 -6.17 38.69
CA ALA A 231 17.06 -6.37 40.08
C ALA A 231 17.49 -7.75 40.65
N LYS A 232 17.58 -8.77 39.79
CA LYS A 232 18.03 -10.12 40.18
C LYS A 232 19.54 -10.30 40.11
N TRP A 233 20.26 -9.41 39.44
CA TRP A 233 21.70 -9.54 39.19
C TRP A 233 22.49 -9.82 40.48
N ASP A 234 22.27 -9.03 41.52
CA ASP A 234 22.96 -9.18 42.81
C ASP A 234 22.66 -10.53 43.47
N LEU A 235 21.41 -10.99 43.36
CA LEU A 235 20.97 -12.28 43.90
C LEU A 235 21.57 -13.45 43.13
N ASP A 236 21.58 -13.39 41.80
CA ASP A 236 22.18 -14.42 40.95
C ASP A 236 23.69 -14.49 41.18
N MET A 237 24.38 -13.34 41.28
CA MET A 237 25.79 -13.27 41.66
C MET A 237 26.04 -13.90 43.03
N ALA A 238 25.21 -13.59 44.03
CA ALA A 238 25.30 -14.21 45.35
C ALA A 238 25.11 -15.74 45.30
N MET A 239 24.24 -16.26 44.43
CA MET A 239 24.07 -17.70 44.20
C MET A 239 25.29 -18.34 43.54
N TYR A 240 25.90 -17.69 42.54
CA TYR A 240 27.13 -18.18 41.91
C TYR A 240 28.30 -18.20 42.89
N ILE A 241 28.47 -17.16 43.71
CA ILE A 241 29.46 -17.13 44.80
C ILE A 241 29.16 -18.24 45.80
N GLY A 242 27.91 -18.36 46.25
CA GLY A 242 27.48 -19.35 47.21
C GLY A 242 27.81 -20.77 46.75
N ASN A 243 27.62 -21.06 45.46
CA ASN A 243 28.00 -22.35 44.86
C ASN A 243 29.51 -22.51 44.68
N ALA A 244 30.26 -21.44 44.40
CA ALA A 244 31.71 -21.48 44.38
C ALA A 244 32.28 -21.78 45.77
N ILE A 245 31.71 -21.19 46.83
CA ILE A 245 32.10 -21.44 48.23
C ILE A 245 31.66 -22.84 48.69
N ALA A 246 30.44 -23.27 48.32
CA ALA A 246 29.89 -24.57 48.68
C ALA A 246 30.47 -25.74 47.85
N SER A 247 31.31 -25.47 46.85
CA SER A 247 31.89 -26.49 45.96
C SER A 247 32.62 -27.62 46.71
N ILE A 248 33.14 -27.36 47.92
CA ILE A 248 33.78 -28.35 48.79
C ILE A 248 32.78 -29.35 49.41
N ALA A 249 31.55 -28.92 49.67
CA ALA A 249 30.51 -29.71 50.31
C ALA A 249 29.47 -30.29 49.33
N GLY A 250 29.60 -29.97 48.04
CA GLY A 250 28.64 -30.26 46.98
C GLY A 250 27.84 -29.01 46.64
N ALA A 251 28.00 -28.52 45.41
CA ALA A 251 27.29 -27.33 44.94
C ALA A 251 25.78 -27.59 44.78
N ALA A 252 24.96 -26.60 45.15
CA ALA A 252 23.56 -26.60 44.78
C ALA A 252 23.45 -26.25 43.29
N THR A 253 22.51 -26.88 42.58
CA THR A 253 22.28 -26.58 41.17
C THR A 253 21.93 -25.10 41.01
N VAL A 254 22.69 -24.36 40.19
CA VAL A 254 22.27 -23.04 39.73
C VAL A 254 20.99 -23.23 38.93
N LYS A 255 19.93 -22.48 39.25
CA LYS A 255 18.75 -22.42 38.40
C LYS A 255 19.12 -21.52 37.22
N GLU A 256 19.15 -22.05 36.00
CA GLU A 256 19.14 -21.20 34.80
C GLU A 256 17.81 -20.43 34.76
N GLY A 257 17.85 -19.19 35.25
CA GLY A 257 16.75 -18.24 35.17
C GLY A 257 16.62 -17.70 33.75
N VAL A 258 15.84 -18.40 32.93
CA VAL A 258 15.03 -17.96 31.79
C VAL A 258 15.33 -16.57 31.20
N SER A 259 15.89 -16.53 29.98
CA SER A 259 15.18 -16.04 28.78
C SER A 259 16.06 -16.24 27.55
N GLY A 260 15.70 -17.21 26.72
CA GLY A 260 16.29 -17.34 25.38
C GLY A 260 16.08 -16.05 24.57
N PRO A 261 16.90 -15.82 23.53
CA PRO A 261 16.79 -14.62 22.71
C PRO A 261 15.36 -14.47 22.20
N SER A 262 14.77 -13.30 22.46
CA SER A 262 13.42 -12.88 22.04
C SER A 262 13.00 -13.54 20.72
N SER A 263 11.92 -14.32 20.78
CA SER A 263 11.29 -15.07 19.69
C SER A 263 10.78 -14.22 18.51
N PHE A 264 11.22 -12.96 18.40
CA PHE A 264 10.85 -12.02 17.35
C PHE A 264 11.87 -11.92 16.21
N ARG A 265 13.09 -12.50 16.35
CA ARG A 265 14.04 -12.58 15.23
C ARG A 265 13.58 -13.46 14.06
N THR A 266 12.48 -14.22 14.19
CA THR A 266 12.05 -15.20 13.18
C THR A 266 10.64 -14.97 12.63
N ALA A 267 9.77 -14.18 13.27
CA ALA A 267 8.38 -14.00 12.79
C ALA A 267 8.20 -12.80 11.83
N LEU A 268 8.96 -11.71 12.01
CA LEU A 268 8.85 -10.53 11.16
C LEU A 268 9.63 -10.66 9.84
N GLY A 269 10.65 -11.52 9.80
CA GLY A 269 11.46 -11.78 8.60
C GLY A 269 10.73 -12.56 7.48
N GLY A 270 9.55 -13.11 7.77
CA GLY A 270 8.74 -13.87 6.81
C GLY A 270 7.55 -13.09 6.23
N ALA A 271 7.17 -11.95 6.81
CA ALA A 271 5.98 -11.19 6.40
C ALA A 271 6.30 -9.94 5.57
N LEU A 272 7.59 -9.56 5.44
CA LEU A 272 8.03 -8.41 4.65
C LEU A 272 8.13 -8.72 3.13
N SER A 273 7.24 -9.57 2.60
CA SER A 273 7.00 -9.68 1.15
C SER A 273 6.15 -8.50 0.61
N GLY A 274 6.00 -7.42 1.39
CA GLY A 274 5.25 -6.21 1.05
C GLY A 274 5.93 -5.30 0.03
N ALA A 275 7.22 -5.51 -0.28
CA ALA A 275 7.92 -4.76 -1.33
C ALA A 275 7.46 -5.14 -2.76
N ALA A 276 6.82 -6.31 -2.93
CA ALA A 276 6.36 -6.77 -4.25
C ALA A 276 4.98 -6.21 -4.66
N SER A 277 4.16 -5.74 -3.71
CA SER A 277 2.82 -5.21 -4.00
C SER A 277 2.84 -3.74 -4.42
N GLY A 278 3.75 -2.92 -3.87
CA GLY A 278 3.91 -1.52 -4.25
C GLY A 278 4.39 -1.32 -5.70
N ALA A 279 5.32 -2.17 -6.16
CA ALA A 279 5.84 -2.13 -7.52
C ALA A 279 4.79 -2.54 -8.59
N MET A 280 3.87 -3.45 -8.25
CA MET A 280 2.79 -3.86 -9.18
C MET A 280 1.67 -2.82 -9.31
N ILE A 281 1.43 -2.01 -8.27
CA ILE A 281 0.41 -0.96 -8.29
C ILE A 281 0.93 0.30 -9.00
N GLY A 282 2.19 0.69 -8.76
CA GLY A 282 2.82 1.82 -9.45
C GLY A 282 2.92 1.62 -10.97
N ALA A 283 3.22 0.40 -11.42
CA ALA A 283 3.31 0.06 -12.84
C ALA A 283 1.94 0.06 -13.56
N LYS A 284 0.84 -0.23 -12.85
CA LYS A 284 -0.51 -0.22 -13.43
C LYS A 284 -1.14 1.18 -13.46
N ILE A 285 -0.85 2.03 -12.47
CA ILE A 285 -1.40 3.40 -12.41
C ILE A 285 -0.67 4.33 -13.38
N GLY A 286 0.64 4.14 -13.58
CA GLY A 286 1.43 4.90 -14.58
C GLY A 286 1.02 4.65 -16.04
N ALA A 287 0.26 3.59 -16.33
CA ALA A 287 -0.22 3.28 -17.67
C ALA A 287 -1.64 3.83 -17.97
N ILE A 288 -2.39 4.27 -16.95
CA ILE A 288 -3.80 4.66 -17.07
C ILE A 288 -3.99 6.18 -16.91
N GLY A 289 -3.14 6.86 -16.13
CA GLY A 289 -3.19 8.31 -16.00
C GLY A 289 -2.04 8.94 -16.79
N GLY A 290 -2.34 9.82 -17.75
CA GLY A 290 -1.36 10.60 -18.52
C GLY A 290 -0.45 11.50 -17.66
N PRO A 291 -0.21 12.77 -17.99
CA PRO A 291 0.79 13.61 -17.30
C PRO A 291 0.70 13.65 -15.76
N ALA A 292 -0.49 13.42 -15.19
CA ALA A 292 -0.71 13.29 -13.74
C ALA A 292 -0.18 11.97 -13.12
N GLY A 293 -0.11 10.86 -13.88
CA GLY A 293 0.43 9.58 -13.42
C GLY A 293 1.97 9.53 -13.41
N ALA A 294 2.61 10.28 -14.31
CA ALA A 294 4.08 10.39 -14.37
C ALA A 294 4.66 11.14 -13.15
N GLY A 295 3.93 12.11 -12.59
CA GLY A 295 4.34 12.83 -11.38
C GLY A 295 4.29 11.98 -10.11
N ILE A 296 3.34 11.04 -10.02
CA ILE A 296 3.12 10.19 -8.84
C ILE A 296 4.03 8.96 -8.86
N GLY A 297 4.33 8.41 -10.05
CA GLY A 297 5.36 7.38 -10.21
C GLY A 297 6.75 7.85 -9.80
N ALA A 298 7.06 9.14 -9.99
CA ALA A 298 8.33 9.74 -9.56
C ALA A 298 8.42 9.94 -8.03
N LEU A 299 7.31 10.23 -7.35
CA LEU A 299 7.27 10.38 -5.89
C LEU A 299 7.38 9.03 -5.17
N LEU A 300 6.73 8.00 -5.68
CA LEU A 300 6.81 6.63 -5.12
C LEU A 300 8.12 5.92 -5.49
N GLY A 301 8.72 6.24 -6.65
CA GLY A 301 10.06 5.77 -7.04
C GLY A 301 11.19 6.37 -6.19
N LEU A 302 11.01 7.60 -5.68
CA LEU A 302 11.97 8.23 -4.77
C LEU A 302 11.87 7.70 -3.33
N ALA A 303 10.70 7.25 -2.89
CA ALA A 303 10.53 6.59 -1.59
C ALA A 303 11.12 5.16 -1.56
N GLY A 304 11.08 4.45 -2.69
CA GLY A 304 11.71 3.13 -2.83
C GLY A 304 13.25 3.14 -2.98
N GLY A 305 13.86 4.32 -3.14
CA GLY A 305 15.31 4.48 -3.33
C GLY A 305 16.11 4.73 -2.05
N PHE A 306 15.47 4.78 -0.87
CA PHE A 306 16.12 5.13 0.41
C PHE A 306 15.91 4.11 1.55
N LEU A 307 15.62 2.84 1.23
CA LEU A 307 15.67 1.71 2.19
C LEU A 307 16.51 0.56 1.65
#